data_AF-A0A6A5Y885-F1
#
_entry.id   AF-A0A6A5Y885-F1
#
_cell.length_a   1.000
_cell.length_b   1.000
_cell.length_c   1.000
_cell.angle_alpha   90.00
_cell.angle_beta   90.00
_cell.angle_gamma   90.00
#
_symmetry.space_group_name_H-M   'P 1'
#
loop_
_entity.id
_entity.type
_entity.pdbx_description
1 polymer ?
#
loop_
_entity_poly.entity_id
_entity_poly.type
_entity_poly.pdbx_seq_one_letter_code
_entity_poly.pdbx_strand_id
1 'polypeptide(L)' 'MPRGKLIVFEGLDRAGKSTQCELLAESLAKDGVKVRHMRFPEQIERRRLDR' A
#
# COMPACT_ATOMS: atom_id res chain seq x y z
N MET A 1 0.64 -12.92 23.53
CA MET A 1 1.15 -12.59 22.18
C MET A 1 1.59 -11.14 22.18
N PRO A 2 2.80 -10.79 21.71
CA PRO A 2 3.16 -9.39 21.52
C PRO A 2 2.22 -8.76 20.47
N ARG A 3 1.78 -7.52 20.71
CA ARG A 3 0.95 -6.78 19.73
C ARG A 3 1.84 -6.25 18.61
N GLY A 4 1.33 -6.30 17.38
CA GLY A 4 1.99 -5.69 16.21
C GLY A 4 1.93 -4.16 16.22
N LYS A 5 2.60 -3.54 15.26
CA LYS A 5 2.55 -2.08 15.02
C LYS A 5 1.49 -1.77 13.95
N LEU A 6 0.75 -0.68 14.13
CA LEU A 6 -0.11 -0.09 13.11
C LEU A 6 0.55 1.22 12.65
N ILE A 7 0.79 1.35 11.35
CA ILE A 7 1.36 2.55 10.73
C ILE A 7 0.32 3.08 9.75
N VAL A 8 -0.01 4.37 9.84
CA VAL A 8 -0.97 5.05 8.97
C VAL A 8 -0.26 6.20 8.27
N PHE A 9 -0.37 6.27 6.95
CA PHE A 9 0.12 7.39 6.15
C PHE A 9 -1.04 8.36 5.88
N GLU A 10 -0.99 9.56 6.46
CA GLU A 10 -1.99 10.62 6.31
C GLU A 10 -1.44 11.82 5.53
N GLY A 11 -2.32 12.59 4.89
CA GLY A 11 -1.93 13.79 4.16
C GLY A 11 -2.92 14.19 3.07
N LEU A 12 -2.71 15.36 2.48
CA LEU A 12 -3.55 15.91 1.41
C LEU A 12 -3.55 15.03 0.15
N ASP A 13 -4.49 15.29 -0.75
CA ASP A 13 -4.50 14.67 -2.07
C ASP A 13 -3.19 14.92 -2.79
N ARG A 14 -2.70 13.87 -3.47
CA ARG A 14 -1.39 13.85 -4.16
C ARG A 14 -0.16 14.01 -3.25
N ALA A 15 -0.29 13.88 -1.93
CA ALA A 15 0.85 13.86 -1.00
C ALA A 15 1.77 12.62 -1.10
N GLY A 16 1.52 11.69 -2.03
CA GLY A 16 2.40 10.53 -2.26
C GLY A 16 2.19 9.34 -1.31
N LYS A 17 1.10 9.31 -0.52
CA LYS A 17 0.80 8.24 0.46
C LYS A 17 0.89 6.82 -0.13
N SER A 18 0.37 6.60 -1.34
CA SER A 18 0.44 5.29 -2.00
C SER A 18 1.88 4.86 -2.31
N THR A 19 2.71 5.80 -2.79
CA THR A 19 4.14 5.56 -3.04
C THR A 19 4.88 5.26 -1.74
N GLN A 20 4.55 5.96 -0.65
CA GLN A 20 5.15 5.70 0.66
C GLN A 20 4.81 4.29 1.19
N CYS A 21 3.55 3.84 1.04
CA CYS A 21 3.17 2.47 1.37
C CYS A 21 3.95 1.42 0.56
N GLU A 22 4.13 1.66 -0.75
CA GLU A 22 4.88 0.77 -1.64
C GLU A 22 6.36 0.70 -1.27
N LEU A 23 7.01 1.84 -1.04
CA LEU A 23 8.41 1.91 -0.60
C LEU A 23 8.63 1.22 0.76
N LEU A 24 7.69 1.37 1.70
CA LEU A 24 7.76 0.67 2.98
C LEU A 24 7.66 -0.85 2.77
N ALA A 25 6.73 -1.31 1.94
CA ALA A 25 6.57 -2.73 1.62
C ALA A 25 7.84 -3.32 0.98
N GLU A 26 8.44 -2.59 0.04
CA GLU A 26 9.71 -2.99 -0.59
C GLU A 26 10.87 -3.04 0.39
N SER A 27 11.01 -2.03 1.25
CA SER A 27 12.07 -2.00 2.27
C SER A 27 11.95 -3.18 3.22
N LEU A 28 10.75 -3.44 3.75
CA LEU A 28 10.50 -4.57 4.65
C LEU A 28 10.78 -5.92 3.95
N ALA A 29 10.41 -6.05 2.68
CA ALA A 29 10.72 -7.25 1.91
C ALA A 29 12.24 -7.43 1.70
N LYS A 30 12.99 -6.35 1.44
CA LYS A 30 14.46 -6.36 1.36
C LYS A 30 15.11 -6.76 2.69
N ASP A 31 14.49 -6.41 3.81
CA ASP A 31 14.91 -6.81 5.14
C ASP A 31 14.50 -8.25 5.50
N GLY A 32 13.95 -9.02 4.55
CA GLY A 32 13.54 -10.41 4.73
C GLY A 32 12.21 -10.59 5.47
N VAL A 33 11.45 -9.52 5.70
CA VAL A 33 10.12 -9.60 6.32
C VAL A 33 9.13 -10.14 5.30
N LYS A 34 8.27 -11.08 5.72
CA LYS A 34 7.16 -11.54 4.89
C LYS A 34 6.12 -10.43 4.75
N VAL A 35 6.03 -9.83 3.57
CA VAL A 35 5.15 -8.70 3.27
C VAL A 35 4.00 -9.13 2.36
N ARG A 36 2.78 -8.63 2.64
CA ARG A 36 1.63 -8.68 1.73
C ARG A 36 1.17 -7.26 1.45
N HIS A 37 1.50 -6.74 0.27
CA HIS A 37 1.04 -5.43 -0.20
C HIS A 37 -0.33 -5.58 -0.88
N MET A 38 -1.31 -4.76 -0.50
CA MET A 38 -2.68 -4.80 -1.04
C MET A 38 -3.14 -3.39 -1.41
N ARG A 39 -3.82 -3.24 -2.55
CA ARG A 39 -4.38 -1.97 -3.03
C ARG A 39 -5.85 -2.18 -3.39
N PHE A 40 -6.73 -1.31 -2.90
CA PHE A 40 -8.17 -1.37 -3.19
C PHE A 40 -8.61 -0.13 -3.99
N PRO A 41 -9.52 -0.26 -4.97
CA PRO A 41 -9.93 -1.53 -5.60
C PRO A 41 -8.76 -2.13 -6.40
N GLU A 42 -8.68 -3.46 -6.49
CA GLU A 42 -7.84 -4.10 -7.50
C GLU A 42 -8.29 -3.54 -8.86
N GLN A 43 -7.40 -2.92 -9.63
CA GLN A 43 -7.74 -2.05 -10.78
C GLN A 43 -8.32 -2.80 -12.00
N ILE A 44 -9.09 -3.87 -11.82
CA ILE A 44 -9.69 -4.66 -12.90
C ILE A 44 -11.00 -4.04 -13.43
N GLU A 45 -11.68 -3.17 -12.68
CA GLU A 45 -13.08 -2.81 -13.01
C GLU A 45 -13.37 -1.32 -13.15
N ARG A 46 -12.49 -0.57 -13.81
CA ARG A 46 -12.78 0.85 -14.15
C ARG A 46 -12.31 1.34 -15.52
N ARG A 47 -11.80 0.45 -16.39
CA ARG A 47 -11.49 0.78 -17.80
C ARG A 47 -12.41 0.12 -18.82
N ARG A 48 -13.44 -0.63 -18.38
CA ARG A 48 -14.41 -1.32 -19.26
C ARG A 48 -15.81 -0.68 -19.29
N LEU A 49 -16.05 0.40 -18.55
CA LEU A 49 -17.34 1.10 -18.50
C LEU A 49 -17.36 2.47 -19.21
N ASP A 50 -16.23 2.90 -19.78
CA ASP A 50 -16.10 4.16 -20.53
C ASP A 50 -16.02 3.94 -22.06
N ARG A 51 -16.57 2.83 -22.57
CA ARG A 51 -16.77 2.58 -24.01
C ARG A 51 -18.23 2.28 -24.32
#